data_AF-A2U307-F1
#
_entry.id   AF-A2U307-F1
#
_cell.length_a   1.000
_cell.length_b   1.000
_cell.length_c   1.000
_cell.angle_alpha   90.00
_cell.angle_beta   90.00
_cell.angle_gamma   90.00
#
_symmetry.space_group_name_H-M   'P 1'
#
loop_
_entity.id
_entity.type
_entity.pdbx_description
1 polymer ?
#
loop_
_entity_poly.entity_id
_entity_poly.type
_entity_poly.pdbx_seq_one_letter_code
_entity_poly.pdbx_strand_id
1 'polypeptide(L)'
;MSKRLILILLTFFSLTNNISSQENKKYRFLKIEDYKKKYPNRNISFEKGKYQIFNNDTLILDNDPRYSHSKSIDYEFKDSLFLDVYKDLVYKKHHLRKNEKKKYMKLWKQPIKIYFDASLDSFYMNKIKEKSLKLSNNIDSLNISFVDSKEKANYLIYQLDRKNSNKLSKEITNNNYINYYNKWYKNKIYNTQLEINLTKYENVSKEIHLNYIYQFFYRSLGNFSVSRLLPCESMFSSCLRNNKKLLENDFELLKYHYSYGICKFTDLETFEKNHKKAREELKNGRTMKFLHFK
;
A
#
# COMPACT_ATOMS: atom_id res chain seq x y z
N MET A 1 -44.41 -17.16 -65.87
CA MET A 1 -43.00 -16.82 -66.16
C MET A 1 -42.48 -15.97 -65.01
N SER A 2 -41.74 -16.56 -64.08
CA SER A 2 -40.27 -16.56 -64.04
C SER A 2 -39.71 -15.45 -63.14
N LYS A 3 -39.38 -15.86 -61.91
CA LYS A 3 -38.15 -15.57 -61.16
C LYS A 3 -37.66 -14.11 -61.18
N ARG A 4 -37.57 -13.51 -59.99
CA ARG A 4 -36.28 -13.41 -59.28
C ARG A 4 -36.47 -12.91 -57.84
N LEU A 5 -36.10 -13.79 -56.91
CA LEU A 5 -35.63 -13.47 -55.57
C LEU A 5 -34.50 -12.43 -55.67
N ILE A 6 -34.57 -11.38 -54.86
CA ILE A 6 -33.37 -10.67 -54.39
C ILE A 6 -33.44 -10.69 -52.86
N LEU A 7 -32.79 -11.70 -52.30
CA LEU A 7 -32.51 -11.85 -50.88
C LEU A 7 -31.30 -10.97 -50.58
N ILE A 8 -31.51 -9.79 -49.98
CA ILE A 8 -30.41 -8.93 -49.52
C ILE A 8 -29.91 -9.51 -48.20
N LEU A 9 -28.85 -10.32 -48.28
CA LEU A 9 -28.04 -10.74 -47.14
C LEU A 9 -27.31 -9.52 -46.59
N LEU A 10 -27.82 -8.91 -45.52
CA LEU A 10 -27.07 -7.96 -44.70
C LEU A 10 -26.02 -8.75 -43.91
N THR A 11 -24.86 -8.98 -44.52
CA THR A 11 -23.65 -9.37 -43.80
C THR A 11 -23.25 -8.20 -42.91
N PHE A 12 -23.59 -8.29 -41.62
CA PHE A 12 -22.93 -7.55 -40.56
C PHE A 12 -21.46 -7.98 -40.54
N PHE A 13 -20.64 -7.32 -41.36
CA PHE A 13 -19.20 -7.34 -41.19
C PHE A 13 -18.92 -6.58 -39.89
N SER A 14 -18.77 -7.34 -38.82
CA SER A 14 -18.16 -6.89 -37.58
C SER A 14 -16.75 -6.41 -37.88
N LEU A 15 -16.62 -5.14 -38.24
CA LEU A 15 -15.37 -4.40 -38.13
C LEU A 15 -15.08 -4.24 -36.63
N THR A 16 -14.61 -5.30 -35.99
CA THR A 16 -13.84 -5.17 -34.76
C THR A 16 -12.58 -4.43 -35.15
N ASN A 17 -12.60 -3.12 -34.97
CA ASN A 17 -11.38 -2.33 -34.89
C ASN A 17 -10.55 -2.94 -33.77
N ASN A 18 -9.63 -3.83 -34.14
CA ASN A 18 -8.41 -4.06 -33.39
C ASN A 18 -7.65 -2.73 -33.41
N ILE A 19 -8.08 -1.79 -32.56
CA ILE A 19 -7.20 -0.77 -32.04
C ILE A 19 -6.20 -1.58 -31.24
N SER A 20 -5.11 -1.98 -31.91
CA SER A 20 -3.92 -2.36 -31.20
C SER A 20 -3.61 -1.15 -30.34
N SER A 21 -3.77 -1.30 -29.03
CA SER A 21 -3.22 -0.33 -28.10
C SER A 21 -1.72 -0.42 -28.32
N GLN A 22 -1.18 0.43 -29.19
CA GLN A 22 0.24 0.68 -29.25
C GLN A 22 0.60 1.12 -27.83
N GLU A 23 1.17 0.20 -27.06
CA GLU A 23 1.76 0.50 -25.77
C GLU A 23 2.83 1.55 -26.05
N ASN A 24 2.48 2.82 -25.87
CA ASN A 24 3.42 3.92 -25.92
C ASN A 24 4.48 3.65 -24.85
N LYS A 25 5.59 3.01 -25.24
CA LYS A 25 6.76 2.81 -24.38
C LYS A 25 7.17 4.19 -23.89
N LYS A 26 6.97 4.44 -22.59
CA LYS A 26 7.36 5.70 -21.97
C LYS A 26 8.87 5.72 -21.82
N TYR A 27 9.53 6.34 -22.79
CA TYR A 27 10.96 6.63 -22.71
C TYR A 27 11.18 7.71 -21.66
N ARG A 28 12.02 7.43 -20.67
CA ARG A 28 12.44 8.40 -19.67
C ARG A 28 13.87 8.80 -19.95
N PHE A 29 14.17 10.08 -19.83
CA PHE A 29 15.53 10.58 -19.93
C PHE A 29 15.99 11.14 -18.58
N LEU A 30 17.27 10.98 -18.27
CA LEU A 30 17.91 11.48 -17.05
C LEU A 30 19.06 12.41 -17.42
N LYS A 31 19.33 13.44 -16.61
CA LYS A 31 20.59 14.17 -16.72
C LYS A 31 21.75 13.20 -16.52
N ILE A 32 22.90 13.48 -17.14
CA ILE A 32 24.10 12.63 -17.05
C ILE A 32 24.47 12.32 -15.58
N GLU A 33 24.41 13.31 -14.70
CA GLU A 33 24.71 13.15 -13.27
C GLU A 33 23.76 12.16 -12.58
N ASP A 34 22.45 12.31 -12.81
CA ASP A 34 21.42 11.41 -12.27
C ASP A 34 21.57 9.99 -12.84
N TYR A 35 21.92 9.87 -14.12
CA TYR A 35 22.16 8.58 -14.77
C TYR A 35 23.37 7.87 -14.15
N LYS A 36 24.50 8.56 -13.98
CA LYS A 36 25.71 8.03 -13.32
C LYS A 36 25.43 7.63 -11.88
N LYS A 37 24.65 8.43 -11.14
CA LYS A 37 24.25 8.11 -9.76
C LYS A 37 23.38 6.86 -9.69
N LYS A 38 22.44 6.69 -10.65
CA LYS A 38 21.54 5.53 -10.71
C LYS A 38 22.26 4.27 -11.19
N TYR A 39 23.20 4.40 -12.12
CA TYR A 39 23.93 3.31 -12.76
C TYR A 39 25.45 3.57 -12.73
N PRO A 40 26.10 3.46 -11.55
CA PRO A 40 27.51 3.86 -11.38
C PRO A 40 28.49 3.09 -12.28
N ASN A 41 28.14 1.86 -12.66
CA ASN A 41 28.99 0.97 -13.44
C ASN A 41 28.52 0.80 -14.90
N ARG A 42 27.56 1.60 -15.36
CA ARG A 42 27.00 1.46 -16.72
C ARG A 42 27.56 2.55 -17.63
N ASN A 43 28.20 2.13 -18.72
CA ASN A 43 28.67 3.06 -19.73
C ASN A 43 27.50 3.84 -20.36
N ILE A 44 27.73 5.13 -20.61
CA ILE A 44 26.80 5.99 -21.33
C ILE A 44 27.04 5.77 -22.82
N SER A 45 25.98 5.48 -23.58
CA SER A 45 26.03 5.42 -25.04
C SER A 45 25.37 6.67 -25.61
N PHE A 46 26.09 7.35 -26.49
CA PHE A 46 25.61 8.50 -27.27
C PHE A 46 25.17 8.08 -28.67
N GLU A 47 24.68 6.84 -28.83
CA GLU A 47 24.05 6.42 -30.09
C GLU A 47 22.73 7.17 -30.29
N LYS A 48 22.36 7.40 -31.56
CA LYS A 48 21.10 8.04 -31.94
C LYS A 48 19.91 7.34 -31.27
N GLY A 49 19.09 8.12 -30.57
CA GLY A 49 17.93 7.61 -29.83
C GLY A 49 18.23 7.14 -28.39
N LYS A 50 19.50 7.06 -27.97
CA LYS A 50 19.89 6.78 -26.57
C LYS A 50 20.22 8.03 -25.76
N TYR A 51 20.22 9.21 -26.38
CA TYR A 51 20.33 10.50 -25.72
C TYR A 51 19.53 11.57 -26.46
N GLN A 52 19.26 12.69 -25.79
CA GLN A 52 18.69 13.89 -26.38
C GLN A 52 19.28 15.13 -25.72
N ILE A 53 19.25 16.27 -26.42
CA ILE A 53 19.65 17.57 -25.86
C ILE A 53 18.38 18.35 -25.55
N PHE A 54 18.25 18.83 -24.32
CA PHE A 54 17.12 19.64 -23.89
C PHE A 54 17.63 20.79 -23.01
N ASN A 55 17.34 22.04 -23.39
CA ASN A 55 17.82 23.25 -22.69
C ASN A 55 19.33 23.23 -22.41
N ASN A 56 20.15 22.92 -23.43
CA ASN A 56 21.61 22.78 -23.34
C ASN A 56 22.12 21.67 -22.40
N ASP A 57 21.24 20.87 -21.79
CA ASP A 57 21.61 19.68 -21.04
C ASP A 57 21.52 18.43 -21.92
N THR A 58 22.50 17.54 -21.77
CA THR A 58 22.44 16.20 -22.37
C THR A 58 21.68 15.26 -21.43
N LEU A 59 20.61 14.67 -21.96
CA LEU A 59 19.79 13.70 -21.25
C LEU A 59 20.01 12.30 -21.83
N ILE A 60 20.30 11.33 -20.98
CA ILE A 60 20.54 9.93 -21.34
C ILE A 60 19.26 9.12 -21.17
N LEU A 61 18.96 8.27 -22.14
CA LEU A 61 17.81 7.39 -22.10
C LEU A 61 17.94 6.36 -20.98
N ASP A 62 16.96 6.37 -20.09
CA ASP A 62 16.80 5.45 -18.98
C ASP A 62 15.94 4.27 -19.43
N ASN A 63 16.58 3.29 -20.07
CA ASN A 63 15.96 2.04 -20.56
C ASN A 63 15.70 1.03 -19.44
N ASP A 64 15.16 1.49 -18.32
CA ASP A 64 14.74 0.58 -17.27
C ASP A 64 13.52 -0.22 -17.74
N PRO A 65 13.58 -1.56 -17.83
CA PRO A 65 12.46 -2.35 -18.30
C PRO A 65 11.20 -2.15 -17.45
N ARG A 66 11.35 -1.70 -16.19
CA ARG A 66 10.22 -1.38 -15.31
C ARG A 66 9.33 -0.26 -15.86
N TYR A 67 9.82 0.64 -16.72
CA TYR A 67 9.01 1.71 -17.30
C TYR A 67 7.93 1.21 -18.25
N SER A 68 8.16 0.09 -18.95
CA SER A 68 7.19 -0.48 -19.89
C SER A 68 5.86 -0.86 -19.22
N HIS A 69 5.89 -1.24 -17.94
CA HIS A 69 4.71 -1.62 -17.17
C HIS A 69 4.22 -0.52 -16.22
N SER A 70 4.76 0.71 -16.38
CA SER A 70 4.47 1.81 -15.47
C SER A 70 3.23 2.60 -15.88
N LYS A 71 2.40 2.96 -14.90
CA LYS A 71 1.27 3.88 -15.09
C LYS A 71 1.67 5.27 -14.62
N SER A 72 1.28 6.30 -15.37
CA SER A 72 1.46 7.69 -14.95
C SER A 72 0.20 8.14 -14.24
N ILE A 73 0.34 8.68 -13.04
CA ILE A 73 -0.79 9.03 -12.18
C ILE A 73 -0.59 10.45 -11.68
N ASP A 74 -1.65 11.23 -11.75
CA ASP A 74 -1.64 12.64 -11.38
C ASP A 74 -1.49 12.77 -9.86
N TYR A 75 -0.79 13.81 -9.45
CA TYR A 75 -0.70 14.16 -8.05
C TYR A 75 -2.08 14.58 -7.51
N GLU A 76 -2.56 13.86 -6.51
CA GLU A 76 -3.72 14.30 -5.75
C GLU A 76 -3.27 15.20 -4.59
N PHE A 77 -3.73 16.46 -4.61
CA PHE A 77 -3.42 17.39 -3.53
C PHE A 77 -4.09 16.95 -2.22
N LYS A 78 -3.31 16.89 -1.14
CA LYS A 78 -3.80 16.74 0.22
C LYS A 78 -3.45 17.95 1.06
N ASP A 79 -4.36 18.35 1.94
CA ASP A 79 -4.15 19.49 2.82
C ASP A 79 -3.04 19.21 3.87
N SER A 80 -2.58 20.26 4.53
CA SER A 80 -1.48 20.17 5.49
C SER A 80 -1.84 19.39 6.76
N LEU A 81 -3.11 19.42 7.20
CA LEU A 81 -3.55 18.70 8.39
C LEU A 81 -3.53 17.19 8.13
N PHE A 82 -4.10 16.76 7.01
CA PHE A 82 -4.04 15.38 6.56
C PHE A 82 -2.59 14.88 6.47
N LEU A 83 -1.72 15.65 5.80
CA LEU A 83 -0.32 15.26 5.64
C LEU A 83 0.42 15.19 6.97
N ASP A 84 0.07 16.03 7.94
CA ASP A 84 0.72 15.99 9.26
C ASP A 84 0.30 14.75 10.06
N VAL A 85 -0.98 14.39 10.04
CA VAL A 85 -1.49 13.12 10.59
C VAL A 85 -0.81 11.93 9.92
N TYR A 86 -0.78 11.90 8.59
CA TYR A 86 -0.15 10.81 7.84
C TYR A 86 1.33 10.65 8.21
N LYS A 87 2.07 11.77 8.32
CA LYS A 87 3.48 11.74 8.72
C LYS A 87 3.65 11.19 10.14
N ASP A 88 2.75 11.50 11.04
CA ASP A 88 2.79 10.96 12.39
C ASP A 88 2.51 9.45 12.41
N LEU A 89 1.56 8.96 11.62
CA LEU A 89 1.25 7.52 11.53
C LEU A 89 2.33 6.67 10.86
N VAL A 90 2.96 7.19 9.80
CA VAL A 90 3.92 6.42 8.99
C VAL A 90 5.35 6.60 9.48
N TYR A 91 5.71 7.82 9.88
CA TYR A 91 7.08 8.17 10.25
C TYR A 91 7.24 8.47 11.73
N LYS A 92 6.17 8.40 12.54
CA LYS A 92 6.19 8.75 13.96
C LYS A 92 6.67 10.17 14.20
N LYS A 93 6.37 11.10 13.28
CA LYS A 93 6.95 12.45 13.20
C LYS A 93 6.97 13.16 14.58
N HIS A 94 5.89 13.10 15.34
CA HIS A 94 5.77 13.79 16.64
C HIS A 94 6.29 12.98 17.83
N HIS A 95 6.84 11.80 17.56
CA HIS A 95 7.39 10.87 18.55
C HIS A 95 8.87 10.54 18.32
N LEU A 96 9.52 11.14 17.31
CA LEU A 96 10.94 10.95 17.03
C LEU A 96 11.80 11.59 18.12
N ARG A 97 12.60 10.79 18.83
CA ARG A 97 13.68 11.31 19.69
C ARG A 97 14.85 11.77 18.82
N LYS A 98 15.66 12.73 19.31
CA LYS A 98 16.82 13.33 18.59
C LYS A 98 17.80 12.32 17.97
N ASN A 99 17.88 11.09 18.50
CA ASN A 99 18.81 10.05 18.04
C ASN A 99 18.12 8.85 17.37
N GLU A 100 16.83 8.96 17.01
CA GLU A 100 16.15 7.86 16.33
C GLU A 100 16.59 7.68 14.88
N LYS A 101 16.79 6.42 14.48
CA LYS A 101 17.07 6.05 13.09
C LYS A 101 15.97 6.58 12.16
N LYS A 102 16.37 7.05 10.97
CA LYS A 102 15.46 7.45 9.89
C LYS A 102 14.34 6.42 9.71
N LYS A 103 13.09 6.88 9.76
CA LYS A 103 11.91 6.05 9.51
C LYS A 103 11.57 6.10 8.03
N TYR A 104 11.11 4.97 7.53
CA TYR A 104 10.68 4.81 6.15
C TYR A 104 9.26 4.28 6.12
N MET A 105 8.54 4.70 5.08
CA MET A 105 7.23 4.16 4.77
C MET A 105 7.35 2.68 4.43
N LYS A 106 6.56 1.83 5.09
CA LYS A 106 6.55 0.38 4.86
C LYS A 106 5.32 -0.01 4.07
N LEU A 107 5.50 -0.79 3.01
CA LEU A 107 4.39 -1.36 2.23
C LEU A 107 4.56 -2.86 2.09
N TRP A 108 3.45 -3.57 1.91
CA TRP A 108 3.49 -4.98 1.54
C TRP A 108 4.16 -5.20 0.19
N LYS A 109 5.05 -6.19 0.12
CA LYS A 109 5.75 -6.53 -1.12
C LYS A 109 4.89 -7.35 -2.08
N GLN A 110 3.94 -8.10 -1.55
CA GLN A 110 3.05 -9.00 -2.27
C GLN A 110 1.62 -8.81 -1.77
N PRO A 111 0.60 -9.24 -2.54
CA PRO A 111 -0.76 -9.38 -2.03
C PRO A 111 -0.78 -10.12 -0.69
N ILE A 112 -1.63 -9.68 0.22
CA ILE A 112 -1.76 -10.25 1.55
C ILE A 112 -2.59 -11.52 1.44
N LYS A 113 -2.02 -12.65 1.84
CA LYS A 113 -2.66 -13.96 1.93
C LYS A 113 -2.80 -14.32 3.39
N ILE A 114 -4.02 -14.21 3.91
CA ILE A 114 -4.34 -14.47 5.31
C ILE A 114 -4.68 -15.96 5.49
N TYR A 115 -4.01 -16.60 6.44
CA TYR A 115 -4.41 -17.88 7.02
C TYR A 115 -4.89 -17.66 8.44
N PHE A 116 -6.07 -18.20 8.72
CA PHE A 116 -6.65 -18.26 10.05
C PHE A 116 -6.30 -19.63 10.65
N ASP A 117 -5.60 -19.62 11.78
CA ASP A 117 -5.31 -20.85 12.49
C ASP A 117 -6.58 -21.44 13.11
N ALA A 118 -6.63 -22.77 13.24
CA ALA A 118 -7.78 -23.49 13.79
C ALA A 118 -8.11 -23.08 15.24
N SER A 119 -7.15 -22.51 15.97
CA SER A 119 -7.36 -21.93 17.30
C SER A 119 -8.28 -20.70 17.31
N LEU A 120 -8.46 -20.01 16.19
CA LEU A 120 -9.19 -18.75 16.14
C LEU A 120 -10.71 -18.96 16.25
N ASP A 121 -11.35 -18.25 17.19
CA ASP A 121 -12.80 -18.26 17.31
C ASP A 121 -13.48 -17.79 16.01
N SER A 122 -14.45 -18.58 15.54
CA SER A 122 -15.15 -18.37 14.26
C SER A 122 -15.83 -17.01 14.16
N PHE A 123 -16.25 -16.41 15.29
CA PHE A 123 -16.78 -15.05 15.32
C PHE A 123 -15.73 -14.04 14.85
N TYR A 124 -14.51 -14.08 15.40
CA TYR A 124 -13.44 -13.18 15.00
C TYR A 124 -13.02 -13.43 13.56
N MET A 125 -12.88 -14.70 13.16
CA MET A 125 -12.55 -15.08 11.79
C MET A 125 -13.50 -14.42 10.78
N ASN A 126 -14.81 -14.59 10.96
CA ASN A 126 -15.84 -14.06 10.05
C ASN A 126 -15.80 -12.53 10.01
N LYS A 127 -15.66 -11.88 11.17
CA LYS A 127 -15.61 -10.42 11.30
C LYS A 127 -14.35 -9.81 10.70
N ILE A 128 -13.20 -10.46 10.81
CA ILE A 128 -11.96 -10.03 10.15
C ILE A 128 -12.08 -10.22 8.63
N LYS A 129 -12.60 -11.38 8.19
CA LYS A 129 -12.78 -11.70 6.77
C LYS A 129 -13.66 -10.67 6.08
N GLU A 130 -14.81 -10.36 6.66
CA GLU A 130 -15.75 -9.34 6.16
C GLU A 130 -15.07 -7.97 5.97
N LYS A 131 -14.40 -7.45 7.01
CA LYS A 131 -13.74 -6.14 6.94
C LYS A 131 -12.56 -6.12 5.97
N SER A 132 -11.80 -7.21 5.91
CA SER A 132 -10.65 -7.32 5.02
C SER A 132 -11.06 -7.33 3.55
N LEU A 133 -12.13 -8.06 3.20
CA LEU A 133 -12.68 -8.05 1.85
C LEU A 133 -13.24 -6.68 1.49
N LYS A 134 -13.98 -6.04 2.41
CA LYS A 134 -14.47 -4.68 2.21
C LYS A 134 -13.31 -3.73 1.94
N LEU A 135 -12.24 -3.80 2.73
CA LEU A 135 -11.06 -2.95 2.54
C LEU A 135 -10.39 -3.21 1.17
N SER A 136 -10.15 -4.49 0.84
CA SER A 136 -9.49 -4.88 -0.42
C SER A 136 -10.28 -4.43 -1.65
N ASN A 137 -11.62 -4.49 -1.60
CA ASN A 137 -12.47 -4.08 -2.71
C ASN A 137 -12.53 -2.56 -2.91
N ASN A 138 -12.17 -1.76 -1.90
CA ASN A 138 -12.25 -0.30 -1.97
C ASN A 138 -10.87 0.38 -2.09
N ILE A 139 -9.77 -0.40 -2.09
CA ILE A 139 -8.41 0.11 -2.24
C ILE A 139 -7.67 -0.75 -3.27
N ASP A 140 -7.65 -0.31 -4.53
CA ASP A 140 -7.13 -1.07 -5.69
C ASP A 140 -5.73 -1.66 -5.52
N SER A 141 -4.88 -0.98 -4.75
CA SER A 141 -3.48 -1.40 -4.52
C SER A 141 -3.30 -2.32 -3.32
N LEU A 142 -4.36 -2.60 -2.57
CA LEU A 142 -4.37 -3.47 -1.41
C LEU A 142 -5.18 -4.72 -1.72
N ASN A 143 -4.48 -5.79 -2.07
CA ASN A 143 -5.09 -7.08 -2.38
C ASN A 143 -4.99 -7.99 -1.17
N ILE A 144 -6.13 -8.39 -0.61
CA ILE A 144 -6.24 -9.33 0.51
C ILE A 144 -7.04 -10.55 0.07
N SER A 145 -6.47 -11.73 0.24
CA SER A 145 -7.11 -13.02 -0.02
C SER A 145 -6.93 -13.97 1.16
N PHE A 146 -7.71 -15.05 1.19
CA PHE A 146 -7.67 -16.06 2.24
C PHE A 146 -7.18 -17.39 1.67
N VAL A 147 -6.43 -18.15 2.47
CA VAL A 147 -5.89 -19.44 2.09
C VAL A 147 -6.10 -20.45 3.21
N ASP A 148 -6.26 -21.72 2.83
CA ASP A 148 -6.56 -22.80 3.78
C ASP A 148 -5.31 -23.47 4.35
N SER A 149 -4.10 -23.03 3.96
CA SER A 149 -2.85 -23.59 4.46
C SER A 149 -1.86 -22.49 4.85
N LYS A 150 -1.14 -22.73 5.96
CA LYS A 150 -0.18 -21.78 6.54
C LYS A 150 0.99 -21.49 5.59
N GLU A 151 1.40 -22.46 4.79
CA GLU A 151 2.54 -22.38 3.85
C GLU A 151 2.26 -21.43 2.69
N LYS A 152 0.98 -21.26 2.33
CA LYS A 152 0.54 -20.35 1.26
C LYS A 152 0.34 -18.92 1.77
N ALA A 153 0.36 -18.72 3.07
CA ALA A 153 0.05 -17.45 3.71
C ALA A 153 1.30 -16.59 3.92
N ASN A 154 1.10 -15.28 3.88
CA ASN A 154 2.07 -14.30 4.36
C ASN A 154 1.51 -13.46 5.51
N TYR A 155 0.29 -13.75 5.96
CA TYR A 155 -0.31 -13.17 7.15
C TYR A 155 -0.96 -14.30 7.95
N LEU A 156 -0.50 -14.52 9.18
CA LEU A 156 -1.04 -15.50 10.11
C LEU A 156 -1.86 -14.83 11.21
N ILE A 157 -3.05 -15.33 11.48
CA ILE A 157 -3.89 -14.90 12.62
C ILE A 157 -4.21 -16.12 13.47
N TYR A 158 -3.95 -16.04 14.77
CA TYR A 158 -4.19 -17.14 15.71
C TYR A 158 -4.58 -16.62 17.09
N GLN A 159 -5.17 -17.49 17.89
CA GLN A 159 -5.68 -17.16 19.22
C GLN A 159 -5.00 -18.02 20.29
N LEU A 160 -4.71 -17.40 21.43
CA LEU A 160 -4.30 -18.09 22.65
C LEU A 160 -5.39 -17.90 23.71
N ASP A 161 -5.81 -18.98 24.35
CA ASP A 161 -6.78 -19.00 25.45
C ASP A 161 -6.58 -20.28 26.29
N ARG A 162 -7.48 -20.56 27.25
CA ARG A 162 -7.40 -21.80 28.05
C ARG A 162 -7.41 -23.10 27.24
N LYS A 163 -8.06 -23.12 26.06
CA LYS A 163 -8.15 -24.30 25.19
C LYS A 163 -6.99 -24.36 24.20
N ASN A 164 -6.43 -23.20 23.83
CA ASN A 164 -5.40 -23.04 22.81
C ASN A 164 -4.17 -22.36 23.42
N SER A 165 -3.19 -23.13 23.88
CA SER A 165 -1.94 -22.58 24.44
C SER A 165 -0.77 -22.56 23.45
N ASN A 166 -0.97 -23.10 22.24
CA ASN A 166 0.10 -23.25 21.27
C ASN A 166 0.48 -21.93 20.61
N LYS A 167 1.63 -21.38 21.00
CA LYS A 167 2.17 -20.15 20.45
C LYS A 167 2.87 -20.37 19.11
N LEU A 168 2.36 -19.74 18.06
CA LEU A 168 2.86 -19.93 16.69
C LEU A 168 3.97 -18.95 16.27
N SER A 169 4.12 -17.81 16.95
CA SER A 169 5.17 -16.80 16.71
C SER A 169 6.18 -16.79 17.86
N LYS A 170 7.47 -16.83 17.54
CA LYS A 170 8.54 -16.61 18.53
C LYS A 170 8.89 -15.12 18.68
N GLU A 171 8.50 -14.33 17.69
CA GLU A 171 8.84 -12.91 17.53
C GLU A 171 7.95 -11.99 18.38
N ILE A 172 6.70 -12.40 18.62
CA ILE A 172 5.80 -11.70 19.52
C ILE A 172 6.12 -12.13 20.95
N THR A 173 6.97 -11.39 21.66
CA THR A 173 7.30 -11.68 23.07
C THR A 173 6.39 -10.91 24.03
N ASN A 174 6.10 -11.49 25.20
CA ASN A 174 5.36 -10.84 26.29
C ASN A 174 4.01 -10.21 25.91
N ASN A 175 3.31 -10.75 24.91
CA ASN A 175 1.99 -10.28 24.55
C ASN A 175 0.98 -10.66 25.64
N ASN A 176 0.48 -9.66 26.35
CA ASN A 176 -0.53 -9.85 27.38
C ASN A 176 -1.96 -9.87 26.82
N TYR A 177 -2.19 -9.36 25.60
CA TYR A 177 -3.53 -9.24 25.03
C TYR A 177 -3.52 -9.43 23.50
N ILE A 178 -3.64 -8.37 22.72
CA ILE A 178 -3.58 -8.46 21.25
C ILE A 178 -2.33 -7.74 20.76
N ASN A 179 -1.54 -8.40 19.93
CA ASN A 179 -0.34 -7.80 19.35
C ASN A 179 -0.03 -8.38 17.97
N TYR A 180 0.75 -7.65 17.18
CA TYR A 180 1.24 -8.13 15.90
C TYR A 180 2.75 -7.97 15.77
N TYR A 181 3.33 -8.78 14.89
CA TYR A 181 4.71 -8.63 14.43
C TYR A 181 4.74 -8.62 12.91
N ASN A 182 5.33 -7.57 12.33
CA ASN A 182 5.61 -7.50 10.91
C ASN A 182 7.08 -7.82 10.66
N LYS A 183 7.35 -8.88 9.91
CA LYS A 183 8.66 -9.14 9.32
C LYS A 183 8.83 -8.30 8.07
N TRP A 184 9.79 -7.39 8.08
CA TRP A 184 10.11 -6.54 6.94
C TRP A 184 11.60 -6.58 6.60
N TYR A 185 11.92 -6.32 5.34
CA TYR A 185 13.28 -6.04 4.88
C TYR A 185 13.30 -4.70 4.15
N LYS A 186 14.16 -3.79 4.60
CA LYS A 186 14.11 -2.36 4.23
C LYS A 186 12.69 -1.83 4.47
N ASN A 187 12.02 -1.42 3.41
CA ASN A 187 10.73 -0.72 3.45
C ASN A 187 9.57 -1.63 3.03
N LYS A 188 9.82 -2.95 2.98
CA LYS A 188 8.90 -3.95 2.43
C LYS A 188 8.49 -4.95 3.50
N ILE A 189 7.18 -5.07 3.75
CA ILE A 189 6.59 -6.08 4.62
C ILE A 189 6.44 -7.38 3.83
N TYR A 190 6.92 -8.47 4.43
CA TYR A 190 6.89 -9.80 3.81
C TYR A 190 5.95 -10.73 4.56
N ASN A 191 6.00 -10.73 5.89
CA ASN A 191 5.16 -11.59 6.71
C ASN A 191 4.60 -10.82 7.89
N THR A 192 3.40 -11.17 8.32
CA THR A 192 2.79 -10.65 9.54
C THR A 192 2.19 -11.78 10.37
N GLN A 193 2.30 -11.66 11.68
CA GLN A 193 1.59 -12.51 12.64
C GLN A 193 0.75 -11.60 13.53
N LEU A 194 -0.52 -11.90 13.70
CA LEU A 194 -1.44 -11.26 14.65
C LEU A 194 -1.84 -12.30 15.69
N GLU A 195 -1.40 -12.09 16.92
CA GLU A 195 -1.68 -12.96 18.07
C GLU A 195 -2.79 -12.34 18.92
N ILE A 196 -3.83 -13.13 19.17
CA ILE A 196 -4.98 -12.76 20.01
C ILE A 196 -4.89 -13.57 21.30
N ASN A 197 -4.22 -13.04 22.32
CA ASN A 197 -4.05 -13.69 23.62
C ASN A 197 -5.17 -13.26 24.58
N LEU A 198 -6.12 -14.15 24.82
CA LEU A 198 -7.28 -13.93 25.68
C LEU A 198 -7.17 -14.64 27.03
N THR A 199 -6.05 -15.31 27.33
CA THR A 199 -5.86 -16.11 28.56
C THR A 199 -6.14 -15.34 29.85
N LYS A 200 -5.90 -14.03 29.88
CA LYS A 200 -6.17 -13.14 31.04
C LYS A 200 -7.49 -12.36 30.94
N TYR A 201 -8.20 -12.46 29.83
CA TYR A 201 -9.32 -11.58 29.48
C TYR A 201 -10.58 -12.33 29.02
N GLU A 202 -10.77 -13.58 29.44
CA GLU A 202 -11.89 -14.43 29.00
C GLU A 202 -13.28 -13.87 29.35
N ASN A 203 -13.37 -13.06 30.41
CA ASN A 203 -14.62 -12.44 30.86
C ASN A 203 -14.94 -11.13 30.12
N VAL A 204 -14.05 -10.66 29.23
CA VAL A 204 -14.28 -9.47 28.42
C VAL A 204 -15.16 -9.85 27.22
N SER A 205 -16.04 -8.94 26.81
CA SER A 205 -16.95 -9.23 25.70
C SER A 205 -16.21 -9.42 24.38
N LYS A 206 -16.72 -10.31 23.53
CA LYS A 206 -16.20 -10.54 22.17
C LYS A 206 -16.12 -9.24 21.35
N GLU A 207 -17.05 -8.31 21.53
CA GLU A 207 -17.04 -7.02 20.83
C GLU A 207 -15.87 -6.12 21.25
N ILE A 208 -15.51 -6.13 22.53
CA ILE A 208 -14.32 -5.41 23.01
C ILE A 208 -13.06 -6.04 22.41
N HIS A 209 -12.94 -7.38 22.44
CA HIS A 209 -11.83 -8.08 21.79
C HIS A 209 -11.73 -7.72 20.31
N LEU A 210 -12.85 -7.78 19.60
CA LEU A 210 -12.93 -7.45 18.17
C LEU A 210 -12.47 -6.03 17.88
N ASN A 211 -12.80 -5.08 18.76
CA ASN A 211 -12.33 -3.69 18.63
C ASN A 211 -10.80 -3.60 18.61
N TYR A 212 -10.13 -4.28 19.55
CA TYR A 212 -8.67 -4.30 19.62
C TYR A 212 -8.06 -5.10 18.45
N ILE A 213 -8.67 -6.22 18.07
CA ILE A 213 -8.25 -7.00 16.89
C ILE A 213 -8.21 -6.11 15.66
N TYR A 214 -9.26 -5.31 15.43
CA TYR A 214 -9.31 -4.38 14.31
C TYR A 214 -8.23 -3.31 14.38
N GLN A 215 -7.99 -2.70 15.55
CA GLN A 215 -6.92 -1.72 15.70
C GLN A 215 -5.55 -2.29 15.31
N PHE A 216 -5.20 -3.48 15.81
CA PHE A 216 -3.92 -4.11 15.49
C PHE A 216 -3.86 -4.64 14.05
N PHE A 217 -4.98 -5.12 13.50
CA PHE A 217 -5.09 -5.49 12.09
C PHE A 217 -4.84 -4.29 11.17
N TYR A 218 -5.54 -3.17 11.33
CA TYR A 218 -5.32 -2.00 10.46
C TYR A 218 -3.91 -1.43 10.62
N ARG A 219 -3.35 -1.43 11.83
CA ARG A 219 -1.97 -0.99 12.06
C ARG A 219 -0.94 -1.88 11.38
N SER A 220 -1.15 -3.19 11.34
CA SER A 220 -0.21 -4.11 10.71
C SER A 220 -0.12 -3.93 9.18
N LEU A 221 -1.16 -3.37 8.54
CA LEU A 221 -1.18 -3.15 7.10
C LEU A 221 -0.01 -2.26 6.63
N GLY A 222 0.24 -1.11 7.28
CA GLY A 222 1.36 -0.21 6.96
C GLY A 222 2.48 -0.19 8.02
N ASN A 223 2.37 -1.03 9.05
CA ASN A 223 3.10 -0.86 10.32
C ASN A 223 2.89 0.56 10.90
N PHE A 224 1.64 1.01 10.91
CA PHE A 224 1.26 2.34 11.39
C PHE A 224 1.45 2.45 12.91
N SER A 225 1.92 3.62 13.35
CA SER A 225 1.79 4.03 14.75
C SER A 225 0.37 4.50 15.06
N VAL A 226 0.19 4.92 16.31
CA VAL A 226 -0.97 5.70 16.72
C VAL A 226 -0.60 7.19 16.68
N SER A 227 -1.60 8.06 16.59
CA SER A 227 -1.44 9.51 16.64
C SER A 227 -2.37 10.15 17.68
N ARG A 228 -1.88 11.20 18.32
CA ARG A 228 -2.69 12.09 19.17
C ARG A 228 -3.49 13.13 18.38
N LEU A 229 -3.19 13.26 17.08
CA LEU A 229 -3.86 14.21 16.18
C LEU A 229 -5.22 13.68 15.69
N LEU A 230 -5.54 12.42 15.97
CA LEU A 230 -6.78 11.78 15.57
C LEU A 230 -7.79 11.71 16.72
N PRO A 231 -9.10 11.87 16.45
CA PRO A 231 -10.15 11.77 17.46
C PRO A 231 -10.13 10.38 18.11
N CYS A 232 -10.55 10.28 19.36
CA CYS A 232 -10.40 9.04 20.14
C CYS A 232 -11.08 7.81 19.51
N GLU A 233 -12.13 8.04 18.72
CA GLU A 233 -12.89 7.05 17.97
C GLU A 233 -12.13 6.46 16.78
N SER A 234 -11.05 7.09 16.32
CA SER A 234 -10.23 6.60 15.20
C SER A 234 -9.51 5.30 15.54
N MET A 235 -9.41 4.41 14.54
CA MET A 235 -8.61 3.18 14.61
C MET A 235 -7.10 3.44 14.82
N PHE A 236 -6.62 4.62 14.44
CA PHE A 236 -5.22 5.01 14.60
C PHE A 236 -5.01 6.04 15.73
N SER A 237 -6.03 6.36 16.52
CA SER A 237 -5.86 7.27 17.66
C SER A 237 -5.15 6.62 18.83
N SER A 238 -4.32 7.38 19.55
CA SER A 238 -3.65 6.93 20.76
C SER A 238 -4.54 6.84 22.00
N CYS A 239 -5.79 7.31 21.95
CA CYS A 239 -6.70 7.21 23.10
C CYS A 239 -7.03 5.74 23.42
N LEU A 240 -7.10 5.40 24.72
CA LEU A 240 -7.54 4.09 25.19
C LEU A 240 -9.07 4.04 25.27
N ARG A 241 -9.73 3.73 24.15
CA ARG A 241 -11.18 3.52 24.07
C ARG A 241 -11.51 2.21 23.38
N ASN A 242 -12.55 1.53 23.86
CA ASN A 242 -13.00 0.23 23.37
C ASN A 242 -14.04 0.31 22.24
N ASN A 243 -14.42 1.53 21.83
CA ASN A 243 -15.44 1.80 20.81
C ASN A 243 -14.87 2.46 19.55
N LYS A 244 -13.59 2.22 19.25
CA LYS A 244 -12.97 2.75 18.03
C LYS A 244 -13.65 2.18 16.79
N LYS A 245 -13.77 2.99 15.74
CA LYS A 245 -14.35 2.60 14.46
C LYS A 245 -13.43 3.09 13.34
N LEU A 246 -13.43 2.38 12.22
CA LEU A 246 -12.73 2.85 11.02
C LEU A 246 -13.49 4.07 10.50
N LEU A 247 -12.97 5.27 10.78
CA LEU A 247 -13.53 6.52 10.32
C LEU A 247 -13.23 6.74 8.83
N GLU A 248 -13.93 7.68 8.21
CA GLU A 248 -13.63 8.09 6.84
C GLU A 248 -12.18 8.58 6.69
N ASN A 249 -11.69 9.36 7.67
CA ASN A 249 -10.29 9.79 7.68
C ASN A 249 -9.31 8.61 7.82
N ASP A 250 -9.63 7.58 8.62
CA ASP A 250 -8.78 6.38 8.73
C ASP A 250 -8.73 5.63 7.40
N PHE A 251 -9.88 5.55 6.72
CA PHE A 251 -10.00 4.91 5.42
C PHE A 251 -9.22 5.69 4.35
N GLU A 252 -9.29 7.03 4.36
CA GLU A 252 -8.49 7.87 3.47
C GLU A 252 -7.00 7.65 3.72
N LEU A 253 -6.54 7.70 4.98
CA LEU A 253 -5.13 7.44 5.33
C LEU A 253 -4.62 6.09 4.78
N LEU A 254 -5.44 5.04 4.89
CA LEU A 254 -5.16 3.74 4.28
C LEU A 254 -5.12 3.83 2.74
N LYS A 255 -6.13 4.43 2.13
CA LYS A 255 -6.20 4.62 0.67
C LYS A 255 -4.98 5.37 0.17
N TYR A 256 -4.61 6.48 0.79
CA TYR A 256 -3.44 7.27 0.46
C TYR A 256 -2.14 6.49 0.64
N HIS A 257 -2.01 5.70 1.70
CA HIS A 257 -0.84 4.85 1.93
C HIS A 257 -0.60 3.84 0.80
N TYR A 258 -1.68 3.21 0.33
CA TYR A 258 -1.62 2.23 -0.76
C TYR A 258 -1.75 2.85 -2.14
N SER A 259 -2.22 4.10 -2.22
CA SER A 259 -2.42 4.83 -3.46
C SER A 259 -1.17 4.81 -4.31
N TYR A 260 -1.38 4.98 -5.61
CA TYR A 260 -0.32 5.06 -6.58
C TYR A 260 0.41 6.42 -6.48
N GLY A 261 1.11 6.64 -5.36
CA GLY A 261 1.55 7.95 -4.94
C GLY A 261 3.07 8.13 -4.78
N ILE A 262 3.40 9.39 -4.52
CA ILE A 262 4.64 10.12 -4.79
C ILE A 262 5.82 9.75 -3.89
N CYS A 263 5.61 8.80 -2.97
CA CYS A 263 6.46 8.55 -1.82
C CYS A 263 6.56 7.07 -1.44
N LYS A 264 6.31 6.14 -2.38
CA LYS A 264 6.46 4.71 -2.06
C LYS A 264 7.88 4.43 -1.57
N PHE A 265 7.97 3.81 -0.39
CA PHE A 265 9.23 3.42 0.25
C PHE A 265 10.17 4.58 0.60
N THR A 266 9.71 5.83 0.67
CA THR A 266 10.59 6.98 1.00
C THR A 266 10.73 7.16 2.51
N ASP A 267 11.78 7.87 2.93
CA ASP A 267 11.87 8.46 4.27
C ASP A 267 11.03 9.75 4.38
N LEU A 268 10.91 10.27 5.61
CA LEU A 268 10.16 11.49 5.92
C LEU A 268 10.69 12.72 5.16
N GLU A 269 12.01 12.87 5.08
CA GLU A 269 12.67 14.00 4.42
C GLU A 269 12.35 14.01 2.92
N THR A 270 12.51 12.87 2.25
CA THR A 270 12.16 12.70 0.83
C THR A 270 10.66 12.89 0.63
N PHE A 271 9.84 12.40 1.56
CA PHE A 271 8.39 12.59 1.52
C PHE A 271 8.01 14.07 1.50
N GLU A 272 8.57 14.85 2.42
CA GLU A 272 8.28 16.29 2.54
C GLU A 272 8.82 17.08 1.34
N LYS A 273 10.01 16.73 0.83
CA LYS A 273 10.59 17.34 -0.38
C LYS A 273 9.71 17.11 -1.61
N ASN A 274 9.24 15.87 -1.81
CA ASN A 274 8.37 15.54 -2.93
C ASN A 274 7.04 16.31 -2.87
N HIS A 275 6.43 16.42 -1.68
CA HIS A 275 5.20 17.19 -1.49
C HIS A 275 5.40 18.69 -1.65
N LYS A 276 6.54 19.24 -1.22
CA LYS A 276 6.88 20.65 -1.47
C LYS A 276 6.98 20.93 -2.97
N LYS A 277 7.74 20.12 -3.70
CA LYS A 277 7.88 20.24 -5.16
C LYS A 277 6.54 20.12 -5.87
N ALA A 278 5.72 19.14 -5.50
CA ALA A 278 4.40 18.94 -6.10
C ALA A 278 3.47 20.15 -5.91
N ARG A 279 3.51 20.77 -4.73
CA ARG A 279 2.75 22.00 -4.46
C ARG A 279 3.26 23.19 -5.28
N GLU A 280 4.57 23.30 -5.49
CA GLU A 280 5.15 24.37 -6.31
C GLU A 280 4.75 24.23 -7.79
N GLU A 281 4.80 23.01 -8.35
CA GLU A 281 4.36 22.78 -9.73
C GLU A 281 2.87 23.09 -9.92
N LEU A 282 2.02 22.66 -9.00
CA LEU A 282 0.58 22.97 -9.04
C LEU A 282 0.30 24.48 -8.98
N LYS A 283 1.02 25.22 -8.12
CA LYS A 283 0.89 26.69 -8.04
C LYS A 283 1.26 27.38 -9.36
N ASN A 284 2.18 26.80 -10.12
CA ASN A 284 2.59 27.31 -11.43
C ASN A 284 1.65 26.86 -12.57
N GLY A 285 0.48 26.32 -12.25
CA GLY A 285 -0.50 25.82 -13.23
C GLY A 285 -0.09 24.53 -13.93
N ARG A 286 0.93 23.82 -13.41
CA ARG A 286 1.43 22.57 -14.01
C ARG A 286 0.90 21.37 -13.26
N THR A 287 0.58 20.30 -13.99
CA THR A 287 0.25 19.01 -13.38
C THR A 287 1.53 18.25 -13.06
N MET A 288 1.67 17.74 -11.82
CA MET A 288 2.73 16.80 -11.49
C MET A 288 2.25 15.37 -11.67
N LYS A 289 2.99 14.58 -12.45
CA LYS A 289 2.69 13.17 -12.73
C LYS A 289 3.74 12.26 -12.11
N PHE A 290 3.30 11.12 -11.60
CA PHE A 290 4.15 10.12 -10.97
C PHE A 290 4.08 8.80 -11.69
N LEU A 291 5.23 8.15 -11.82
CA LEU A 291 5.31 6.80 -12.37
C LEU A 291 5.05 5.79 -11.26
N HIS A 292 4.00 5.01 -11.44
CA HIS A 292 3.70 3.84 -10.64
C HIS A 292 4.18 2.59 -11.37
N PHE A 293 5.06 1.83 -10.70
CA PHE A 293 5.50 0.51 -11.16
C PHE A 293 4.62 -0.56 -10.50
N LYS A 294 4.00 -1.42 -11.32
CA LYS A 294 3.31 -2.63 -10.84
C LYS A 294 4.30 -3.61 -10.19
#